data_AF-A0A9X2F8L5-F1
#
_entry.id   AF-A0A9X2F8L5-F1
#
_cell.length_a   1.000
_cell.length_b   1.000
_cell.length_c   1.000
_cell.angle_alpha   90.00
_cell.angle_beta   90.00
_cell.angle_gamma   90.00
#
_symmetry.space_group_name_H-M   'P 1'
#
loop_
_entity.id
_entity.type
_entity.pdbx_description
1 polymer ?
#
loop_
_entity_poly.entity_id
_entity_poly.type
_entity_poly.pdbx_seq_one_letter_code
_entity_poly.pdbx_strand_id
1 'polypeptide(L)'
;MTTAKQLYQKYKTLMPALILTGLCAYTLLTFIRGTVEISGFNLEFNLTKKHYGAFIAVAISLISYFAFRQFFNYILAFTLLLGLFCIINFTPFDFIWPLEIGSFKINFQPTAFLVGIFAIILNFKDLKTFFYT
;
A
#
# COMPACT_ATOMS: atom_id res chain seq x y z
N MET A 1 27.53 10.65 -16.48
CA MET A 1 26.40 11.42 -15.90
C MET A 1 25.12 10.63 -16.15
N THR A 2 24.62 9.91 -15.15
CA THR A 2 23.35 9.18 -15.25
C THR A 2 22.24 10.22 -15.37
N THR A 3 21.51 10.24 -16.48
CA THR A 3 20.46 11.24 -16.70
C THR A 3 19.28 10.98 -15.77
N ALA A 4 18.58 12.03 -15.33
CA ALA A 4 17.41 11.92 -14.44
C ALA A 4 16.38 10.88 -14.94
N LYS A 5 16.24 10.76 -16.27
CA LYS A 5 15.40 9.76 -16.96
C LYS A 5 15.79 8.31 -16.65
N GLN A 6 17.09 8.00 -16.60
CA GLN A 6 17.59 6.65 -16.31
C GLN A 6 17.33 6.27 -14.84
N LEU A 7 17.49 7.24 -13.93
CA LEU A 7 17.21 7.05 -12.51
C LEU A 7 15.71 6.79 -12.29
N TYR A 8 14.85 7.59 -12.94
CA TYR A 8 13.40 7.40 -12.90
C TYR A 8 12.99 6.02 -13.40
N GLN A 9 13.50 5.58 -14.57
CA GLN A 9 13.16 4.25 -15.09
C GLN A 9 13.62 3.11 -14.18
N LYS A 10 14.73 3.27 -13.46
CA LYS A 10 15.23 2.25 -12.54
C LYS A 10 14.36 2.11 -11.28
N TYR A 11 13.86 3.23 -10.73
CA TYR A 11 13.16 3.27 -9.44
C TYR A 11 11.65 3.47 -9.53
N LYS A 12 11.07 3.65 -10.73
CA LYS A 12 9.61 3.80 -10.89
C LYS A 12 8.81 2.64 -10.26
N THR A 13 9.35 1.41 -10.30
CA THR A 13 8.70 0.22 -9.72
C THR A 13 8.68 0.27 -8.19
N LEU A 14 9.64 0.97 -7.57
CA LEU A 14 9.73 1.16 -6.12
C LEU A 14 8.73 2.19 -5.58
N MET A 15 8.25 3.10 -6.43
CA MET A 15 7.38 4.22 -6.01
C MET A 15 6.13 3.77 -5.24
N PRO A 16 5.37 2.74 -5.66
CA PRO A 16 4.20 2.31 -4.90
C PRO A 16 4.57 1.79 -3.50
N ALA A 17 5.65 1.02 -3.39
CA ALA A 17 6.14 0.55 -2.09
C ALA A 17 6.56 1.73 -1.19
N LEU A 18 7.18 2.78 -1.74
CA LEU A 18 7.51 3.99 -0.99
C LEU A 18 6.27 4.75 -0.52
N ILE A 19 5.22 4.82 -1.34
CA ILE A 19 3.95 5.42 -0.92
C ILE A 19 3.35 4.64 0.25
N LEU A 20 3.30 3.31 0.17
CA LEU A 20 2.83 2.47 1.28
C LEU A 20 3.67 2.68 2.55
N THR A 21 5.00 2.77 2.41
CA THR A 21 5.90 3.12 3.52
C THR A 21 5.55 4.48 4.12
N GLY A 22 5.27 5.49 3.30
CA GLY A 22 4.85 6.81 3.76
C GLY A 22 3.54 6.75 4.55
N LEU A 23 2.55 5.97 4.09
CA LEU A 23 1.29 5.76 4.81
C LEU A 23 1.51 5.04 6.15
N CYS A 24 2.34 4.01 6.17
CA CYS A 24 2.71 3.31 7.39
C CYS A 24 3.45 4.23 8.37
N ALA A 25 4.38 5.06 7.89
CA ALA A 25 5.07 6.04 8.71
C ALA A 25 4.10 7.09 9.27
N TYR A 26 3.15 7.57 8.46
CA TYR A 26 2.08 8.46 8.92
C TYR A 26 1.25 7.80 10.03
N THR A 27 0.85 6.54 9.87
CA THR A 27 0.14 5.77 10.90
C THR A 27 0.95 5.66 12.20
N LEU A 28 2.25 5.41 12.10
CA LEU A 28 3.13 5.30 13.26
C LEU A 28 3.32 6.64 13.98
N LEU A 29 3.45 7.74 13.23
CA LEU A 29 3.48 9.09 13.79
C LEU A 29 2.17 9.43 14.50
N THR A 30 1.03 9.04 13.93
CA THR A 30 -0.28 9.21 14.55
C THR A 30 -0.40 8.41 15.85
N PHE A 31 0.13 7.19 15.89
CA PHE A 31 0.23 6.40 17.13
C PHE A 31 1.10 7.08 18.20
N ILE A 32 2.26 7.64 17.82
CA ILE A 32 3.14 8.36 18.77
C ILE A 32 2.43 9.59 19.35
N ARG A 33 1.60 10.28 18.57
CA ARG A 33 0.78 11.41 19.05
C ARG A 33 -0.32 10.96 20.03
N GLY A 34 -0.68 9.68 20.02
CA GLY A 34 -1.64 9.05 20.92
C GLY A 34 -3.10 9.40 20.67
N THR A 35 -3.38 10.48 19.93
CA THR A 35 -4.74 10.97 19.68
C THR A 35 -4.94 11.38 18.23
N VAL A 36 -6.19 11.27 17.79
CA VAL A 36 -6.65 11.68 16.46
C VAL A 36 -7.91 12.50 16.61
N GLU A 37 -7.92 13.68 15.99
CA GLU A 37 -9.11 14.53 15.94
C GLU A 37 -10.07 14.04 14.84
N ILE A 38 -11.26 13.62 15.24
CA ILE A 38 -12.35 13.27 14.32
C ILE A 38 -13.55 14.14 14.69
N SER A 39 -13.96 15.01 13.77
CA SER A 39 -15.14 15.87 13.93
C SER A 39 -15.11 16.71 15.22
N GLY A 40 -13.93 17.22 15.61
CA GLY A 40 -13.72 18.03 16.81
C GLY A 40 -13.55 17.23 18.11
N PHE A 41 -13.57 15.90 18.07
CA PHE A 41 -13.30 15.04 19.22
C PHE A 41 -11.93 14.39 19.09
N ASN A 42 -11.11 14.49 20.15
CA ASN A 42 -9.85 13.76 20.23
C ASN A 42 -10.13 12.33 20.72
N LEU A 43 -9.91 11.36 19.84
CA LEU A 43 -10.03 9.94 20.17
C LEU A 43 -8.63 9.36 20.36
N GLU A 44 -8.47 8.48 21.36
CA GLU A 44 -7.23 7.73 21.52
C GLU A 44 -7.04 6.78 20.34
N PHE A 45 -5.85 6.84 19.72
CA PHE A 45 -5.51 5.98 18.59
C PHE A 45 -4.56 4.87 19.03
N ASN A 46 -5.03 3.63 18.90
CA ASN A 46 -4.25 2.44 19.20
C ASN A 46 -4.03 1.61 17.94
N LEU A 47 -2.82 1.08 17.79
CA LEU A 47 -2.49 0.18 16.69
C LEU A 47 -3.24 -1.14 16.82
N THR A 48 -3.82 -1.57 15.72
CA THR A 48 -4.52 -2.86 15.61
C THR A 48 -3.64 -3.90 14.92
N LYS A 49 -4.00 -5.20 15.03
CA LYS A 49 -3.30 -6.29 14.34
C LYS A 49 -3.17 -6.06 12.82
N LYS A 50 -4.15 -5.39 12.21
CA LYS A 50 -4.12 -5.04 10.78
C LYS A 50 -3.00 -4.06 10.42
N HIS A 51 -2.70 -3.11 11.31
CA HIS A 51 -1.60 -2.16 11.13
C HIS A 51 -0.23 -2.84 11.24
N TYR A 52 -0.06 -3.72 12.23
CA TYR A 52 1.16 -4.54 12.33
C TYR A 52 1.36 -5.41 11.09
N GLY A 53 0.30 -6.03 10.57
CA GLY A 53 0.33 -6.77 9.31
C GLY A 53 0.76 -5.89 8.12
N ALA A 54 0.27 -4.66 8.05
CA ALA A 54 0.70 -3.70 7.02
C ALA A 54 2.18 -3.35 7.13
N PHE A 55 2.68 -3.07 8.34
CA PHE A 55 4.10 -2.77 8.56
C PHE A 55 5.00 -3.92 8.09
N ILE A 56 4.63 -5.16 8.44
CA ILE A 56 5.37 -6.36 8.02
C ILE A 56 5.31 -6.52 6.50
N ALA A 57 4.14 -6.40 5.88
CA ALA A 57 3.97 -6.57 4.44
C ALA A 57 4.76 -5.51 3.64
N VAL A 58 4.78 -4.26 4.10
CA VAL A 58 5.58 -3.19 3.51
C VAL A 58 7.07 -3.44 3.70
N ALA A 59 7.51 -3.86 4.89
CA ALA A 59 8.91 -4.22 5.14
C ALA A 59 9.38 -5.36 4.23
N ILE A 60 8.58 -6.42 4.07
CA ILE A 60 8.87 -7.52 3.14
C ILE A 60 8.91 -7.01 1.70
N SER A 61 7.99 -6.12 1.31
CA SER A 61 8.00 -5.49 -0.02
C SER A 61 9.29 -4.71 -0.27
N LEU A 62 9.75 -3.90 0.69
CA LEU A 62 11.02 -3.16 0.59
C LEU A 62 12.23 -4.10 0.52
N ILE A 63 12.32 -5.09 1.41
CA ILE A 63 13.40 -6.07 1.42
C ILE A 63 13.45 -6.82 0.10
N SER A 64 12.30 -7.25 -0.42
CA SER A 64 12.22 -7.95 -1.69
C SER A 64 12.69 -7.10 -2.87
N TYR A 65 12.50 -5.78 -2.84
CA TYR A 65 13.02 -4.90 -3.88
C TYR A 65 14.56 -4.93 -3.95
N PHE A 66 15.23 -4.90 -2.79
CA PHE A 66 16.69 -4.83 -2.72
C PHE A 66 17.36 -6.21 -2.82
N ALA A 67 16.80 -7.23 -2.17
CA ALA A 67 17.40 -8.57 -2.11
C ALA A 67 16.88 -9.54 -3.18
N PHE A 68 15.60 -9.43 -3.56
CA PHE A 68 14.91 -10.42 -4.40
C PHE A 68 14.07 -9.76 -5.50
N ARG A 69 14.70 -8.90 -6.30
CA ARG A 69 14.02 -8.01 -7.26
C ARG A 69 13.04 -8.73 -8.21
N GLN A 70 13.30 -9.99 -8.54
CA GLN A 70 12.42 -10.84 -9.36
C GLN A 70 11.04 -11.10 -8.72
N PHE A 71 10.97 -11.18 -7.38
CA PHE A 71 9.74 -11.45 -6.65
C PHE A 71 9.00 -10.19 -6.20
N PHE A 72 9.65 -9.02 -6.30
CA PHE A 72 9.13 -7.74 -5.81
C PHE A 72 7.72 -7.43 -6.33
N ASN A 73 7.47 -7.58 -7.63
CA ASN A 73 6.16 -7.25 -8.22
C ASN A 73 5.05 -8.15 -7.67
N TYR A 74 5.32 -9.44 -7.44
CA TYR A 74 4.36 -10.38 -6.87
C TYR A 74 4.08 -10.06 -5.40
N ILE A 75 5.11 -9.76 -4.62
CA ILE A 75 4.99 -9.40 -3.21
C ILE A 75 4.23 -8.08 -3.06
N LEU A 76 4.53 -7.08 -3.90
CA LEU A 76 3.84 -5.80 -3.92
C LEU A 76 2.37 -5.98 -4.32
N ALA A 77 2.08 -6.76 -5.36
CA ALA A 77 0.71 -7.06 -5.78
C ALA A 77 -0.07 -7.77 -4.66
N PHE A 78 0.54 -8.76 -4.00
CA PHE A 78 -0.06 -9.45 -2.86
C PHE A 78 -0.32 -8.49 -1.69
N THR A 79 0.64 -7.63 -1.35
CA THR A 79 0.49 -6.61 -0.31
C THR A 79 -0.67 -5.66 -0.63
N LEU A 80 -0.78 -5.22 -1.87
CA LEU A 80 -1.89 -4.37 -2.31
C LEU A 80 -3.24 -5.10 -2.25
N LEU A 81 -3.30 -6.38 -2.63
CA LEU A 81 -4.52 -7.20 -2.51
C LEU A 81 -4.95 -7.38 -1.05
N LEU A 82 -4.01 -7.65 -0.14
CA LEU A 82 -4.32 -7.73 1.29
C LEU A 82 -4.92 -6.43 1.82
N GLY A 83 -4.40 -5.28 1.40
CA GLY A 83 -4.97 -3.99 1.75
C GLY A 83 -6.33 -3.75 1.09
N LEU A 84 -6.47 -4.14 -0.18
CA LEU A 84 -7.70 -3.97 -0.95
C LEU A 84 -8.91 -4.62 -0.26
N PHE A 85 -8.72 -5.83 0.28
CA PHE A 85 -9.73 -6.58 1.03
C PHE A 85 -9.77 -6.26 2.54
N CYS A 86 -9.17 -5.14 2.96
CA CYS A 86 -9.14 -4.69 4.35
C CYS A 86 -8.54 -5.72 5.34
N ILE A 87 -7.68 -6.63 4.88
CA ILE A 87 -6.99 -7.62 5.72
C ILE A 87 -5.88 -6.93 6.52
N ILE A 88 -5.17 -6.02 5.88
CA ILE A 88 -4.17 -5.12 6.48
C ILE A 88 -4.60 -3.68 6.27
N ASN A 89 -4.15 -2.77 7.15
CA ASN A 89 -4.48 -1.34 7.04
C ASN A 89 -3.21 -0.48 7.06
N PHE A 90 -3.00 0.31 6.00
CA PHE A 90 -1.85 1.20 5.85
C PHE A 90 -2.04 2.58 6.48
N THR A 91 -3.27 2.97 6.83
CA THR A 91 -3.63 4.31 7.34
C THR A 91 -4.20 4.23 8.75
N PRO A 92 -4.08 5.29 9.58
CA PRO A 92 -4.64 5.27 10.93
C PRO A 92 -6.17 5.19 10.95
N PHE A 93 -6.82 5.62 9.88
CA PHE A 93 -8.26 5.51 9.72
C PHE A 93 -8.62 4.25 8.95
N ASP A 94 -9.57 3.47 9.48
CA ASP A 94 -10.24 2.38 8.76
C ASP A 94 -11.32 2.97 7.81
N PHE A 95 -10.90 3.68 6.75
CA PHE A 95 -11.81 4.06 5.68
C PHE A 95 -12.17 2.82 4.87
N ILE A 96 -13.41 2.34 5.08
CA ILE A 96 -13.94 1.15 4.42
C ILE A 96 -15.07 1.58 3.49
N TRP A 97 -15.00 1.14 2.25
CA TRP A 97 -16.11 1.21 1.31
C TRP A 97 -16.78 -0.17 1.26
N PRO A 98 -17.98 -0.35 1.83
CA PRO A 98 -18.71 -1.58 1.69
C PRO A 98 -19.23 -1.73 0.26
N LEU A 99 -18.99 -2.88 -0.35
CA LEU A 99 -19.52 -3.27 -1.65
C LEU A 99 -20.47 -4.45 -1.41
N GLU A 100 -21.76 -4.19 -1.59
CA GLU A 100 -22.83 -5.16 -1.32
C GLU A 100 -23.51 -5.56 -2.63
N ILE A 101 -23.50 -6.85 -2.95
CA ILE A 101 -24.25 -7.43 -4.08
C ILE A 101 -25.13 -8.54 -3.50
N GLY A 102 -26.42 -8.24 -3.30
CA GLY A 102 -27.34 -9.14 -2.62
C GLY A 102 -26.93 -9.39 -1.17
N SER A 103 -26.68 -10.65 -0.80
CA SER A 103 -26.21 -11.05 0.54
C SER A 103 -24.69 -11.02 0.70
N PHE A 104 -23.95 -10.80 -0.38
CA PHE A 104 -22.49 -10.82 -0.36
C PHE A 104 -21.95 -9.43 -0.04
N LYS A 105 -21.21 -9.32 1.08
CA LYS A 105 -20.60 -8.06 1.54
C LYS A 105 -19.09 -8.18 1.50
N ILE A 106 -18.44 -7.37 0.67
CA ILE A 106 -17.00 -7.20 0.67
C ILE A 106 -16.68 -5.80 1.18
N ASN A 107 -15.72 -5.73 2.09
CA ASN A 107 -15.13 -4.47 2.52
C ASN A 107 -13.92 -4.15 1.65
N PHE A 108 -13.87 -2.91 1.19
CA PHE A 108 -12.82 -2.43 0.30
C PHE A 108 -12.10 -1.23 0.89
N GLN A 109 -10.77 -1.20 0.79
CA GLN A 109 -9.98 -0.04 1.25
C GLN A 109 -9.62 0.87 0.06
N PRO A 110 -10.21 2.08 -0.05
CA PRO A 110 -9.96 2.99 -1.17
C PRO A 110 -8.50 3.39 -1.31
N THR A 111 -7.79 3.56 -0.19
CA THR A 111 -6.38 3.94 -0.20
C THR A 111 -5.51 2.88 -0.87
N ALA A 112 -5.70 1.60 -0.53
CA ALA A 112 -4.96 0.50 -1.14
C ALA A 112 -5.27 0.39 -2.65
N PHE A 113 -6.52 0.63 -3.04
CA PHE A 113 -6.92 0.67 -4.43
C PHE A 113 -6.24 1.76 -5.23
N LEU A 114 -6.22 3.00 -4.73
CA LEU A 114 -5.57 4.12 -5.41
C LEU A 114 -4.07 3.88 -5.59
N VAL A 115 -3.40 3.32 -4.56
CA VAL A 115 -1.99 2.92 -4.68
C VAL A 115 -1.82 1.80 -5.71
N GLY A 116 -2.77 0.85 -5.79
CA GLY A 116 -2.77 -0.20 -6.79
C GLY A 116 -2.92 0.33 -8.22
N ILE A 117 -3.87 1.25 -8.47
CA ILE A 117 -4.00 1.93 -9.76
C ILE A 117 -2.71 2.64 -10.12
N PHE A 118 -2.13 3.37 -9.17
CA PHE A 118 -0.87 4.09 -9.37
C PHE A 118 0.28 3.13 -9.74
N ALA A 119 0.37 1.97 -9.06
CA ALA A 119 1.34 0.93 -9.38
C ALA A 119 1.16 0.38 -10.80
N ILE A 120 -0.09 0.17 -11.24
CA ILE A 120 -0.39 -0.29 -12.61
C ILE A 120 0.04 0.76 -13.63
N ILE A 121 -0.31 2.03 -13.42
CA ILE A 121 0.03 3.12 -14.36
C ILE A 121 1.55 3.23 -14.55
N LEU A 122 2.33 3.18 -13.46
CA LEU A 122 3.78 3.27 -13.53
C LEU A 122 4.44 2.06 -14.23
N ASN A 123 3.81 0.89 -14.13
CA ASN A 123 4.35 -0.38 -14.66
C ASN A 123 3.62 -0.86 -15.92
N PHE A 124 2.74 -0.05 -16.51
CA PHE A 124 1.85 -0.47 -17.60
C PHE A 124 2.58 -1.00 -18.84
N LYS A 125 3.76 -0.43 -19.16
CA LYS A 125 4.59 -0.89 -20.28
C LYS A 125 5.18 -2.28 -20.05
N ASP A 126 5.55 -2.58 -18.81
CA ASP A 126 6.14 -3.86 -18.42
C ASP A 126 5.04 -4.94 -18.29
N LEU A 127 3.84 -4.55 -17.86
CA LEU A 127 2.65 -5.41 -17.82
C LEU A 127 2.20 -5.87 -19.21
N LYS A 128 2.24 -5.00 -20.23
CA LYS A 128 1.92 -5.40 -21.61
C LYS A 128 2.85 -6.51 -22.10
N THR A 129 4.14 -6.43 -21.85
CA THR A 129 5.06 -7.50 -22.25
C THR A 129 4.74 -8.82 -21.53
N PHE A 130 4.32 -8.76 -20.27
CA PHE A 130 3.96 -9.94 -19.47
C PHE A 130 2.67 -10.65 -19.93
N PHE A 131 1.66 -9.92 -20.42
CA PHE A 131 0.40 -10.50 -20.90
C PHE A 131 0.41 -10.93 -22.37
N TYR A 132 1.38 -10.45 -23.16
CA TYR A 132 1.50 -10.74 -24.59
C TYR A 132 2.70 -11.65 -24.94
N THR A 133 3.31 -12.28 -23.94
CA THR A 133 4.27 -13.39 -24.10
C THR A 133 3.64 -14.67 -23.58
#